data_AF-A0A9D4NTT7-F1
#
_entry.id   AF-A0A9D4NTT7-F1
#
_cell.length_a   1.000
_cell.length_b   1.000
_cell.length_c   1.000
_cell.angle_alpha   90.00
_cell.angle_beta   90.00
_cell.angle_gamma   90.00
#
_symmetry.space_group_name_H-M   'P 1'
#
loop_
_entity.id
_entity.type
_entity.pdbx_description
1 polymer ?
#
loop_
_entity_poly.entity_id
_entity_poly.type
_entity_poly.pdbx_seq_one_letter_code
_entity_poly.pdbx_strand_id
1 'polypeptide(L)'
;MIIKFPNFDKYRNIQISDIFHYGFKYWKNNTLRCEYSVYEYQYRLISKRFEFFRHNIWISFNAWTGILFLLAMILEPFNDIIIGNEHYKRMVDCERLDLLMIFGVIAYSIFELMYFHLFKNFLRYRSSMDDYLVNNIDYDEKQLLPELRLFLRKFFIISDIITDLFHRLLSYFITLTLFIYTIFGFISYLNSLINFLQLIISVPMFSIFCRYTKTRAAYFMMLSFIVFLIEFHKVRLKQLMLKSQKMMKQKSTNSHCHYGHQLFNLKEKMKKIFWNRFHIEYVNLYAETAQLNRTVSLILFYMEIVAKFAIIVSCVFISQQFKMNWFSLSCVVAIMTLFFLMVGINSLIAALPSYDQKCGKLILYNLARSQWHRFRMVNQSTNASLLLWRHWIKSNLFVQTMTENHFGFTCGQLFFITKSKYTEILLLNLPLILLFYKKICLSP
;
A
#
# COMPACT_ATOMS: atom_id res chain seq x y z
N MET A 1 -20.72 -20.85 -14.96
CA MET A 1 -19.88 -19.69 -15.29
C MET A 1 -18.44 -20.17 -15.43
N ILE A 2 -17.87 -20.17 -16.63
CA ILE A 2 -16.54 -20.77 -16.92
C ILE A 2 -15.45 -19.91 -16.28
N ILE A 3 -14.60 -20.52 -15.46
CA ILE A 3 -13.42 -19.88 -14.88
C ILE A 3 -12.46 -19.57 -16.03
N LYS A 4 -12.45 -18.32 -16.53
CA LYS A 4 -11.33 -17.84 -17.35
C LYS A 4 -10.12 -17.76 -16.43
N PHE A 5 -9.16 -18.67 -16.64
CA PHE A 5 -7.84 -18.58 -16.03
C PHE A 5 -7.24 -17.17 -16.24
N PRO A 6 -6.40 -16.67 -15.31
CA PRO A 6 -5.74 -15.38 -15.49
C PRO A 6 -5.07 -15.34 -16.86
N ASN A 7 -5.28 -14.26 -17.61
CA ASN A 7 -4.80 -14.13 -18.98
C ASN A 7 -3.28 -13.93 -18.96
N PHE A 8 -2.53 -15.03 -18.97
CA PHE A 8 -1.06 -15.02 -18.87
C PHE A 8 -0.39 -14.26 -20.03
N ASP A 9 -1.10 -14.10 -21.15
CA ASP A 9 -0.66 -13.29 -22.28
C ASP A 9 -0.41 -11.83 -21.90
N LYS A 10 -1.10 -11.31 -20.87
CA LYS A 10 -0.89 -9.96 -20.32
C LYS A 10 0.55 -9.74 -19.83
N TYR A 11 1.24 -10.79 -19.37
CA TYR A 11 2.54 -10.67 -18.72
C TYR A 11 3.73 -11.00 -19.64
N ARG A 12 3.47 -11.36 -20.90
CA ARG A 12 4.52 -11.72 -21.85
C ARG A 12 5.36 -10.48 -22.18
N ASN A 13 6.65 -10.51 -21.84
CA ASN A 13 7.60 -9.42 -22.05
C ASN A 13 7.27 -8.08 -21.36
N ILE A 14 6.53 -8.12 -20.23
CA ILE A 14 6.14 -6.90 -19.52
C ILE A 14 7.35 -6.05 -19.11
N GLN A 15 7.30 -4.75 -19.43
CA GLN A 15 8.27 -3.75 -19.03
C GLN A 15 7.82 -3.00 -17.77
N ILE A 16 8.75 -2.34 -17.09
CA ILE A 16 8.45 -1.54 -15.89
C ILE A 16 7.54 -0.36 -16.23
N SER A 17 7.70 0.26 -17.40
CA SER A 17 6.78 1.29 -17.91
C SER A 17 5.35 0.75 -18.03
N ASP A 18 5.17 -0.47 -18.56
CA ASP A 18 3.86 -1.13 -18.64
C ASP A 18 3.26 -1.32 -17.24
N ILE A 19 4.09 -1.68 -16.24
CA ILE A 19 3.67 -1.79 -14.84
C ILE A 19 3.17 -0.44 -14.31
N PHE A 20 3.85 0.66 -14.62
CA PHE A 20 3.39 2.01 -14.26
C PHE A 20 2.09 2.37 -14.96
N HIS A 21 1.89 2.01 -16.22
CA HIS A 21 0.61 2.20 -16.91
C HIS A 21 -0.53 1.40 -16.26
N TYR A 22 -0.30 0.14 -15.88
CA TYR A 22 -1.29 -0.65 -15.14
C TYR A 22 -1.60 -0.03 -13.78
N GLY A 23 -0.57 0.39 -13.06
CA GLY A 23 -0.72 1.07 -11.78
C GLY A 23 -1.49 2.39 -11.87
N PHE A 24 -1.21 3.20 -12.89
CA PHE A 24 -1.97 4.41 -13.19
C PHE A 24 -3.44 4.09 -13.47
N LYS A 25 -3.73 3.03 -14.24
CA LYS A 25 -5.11 2.58 -14.47
C LYS A 25 -5.81 2.16 -13.17
N TYR A 26 -5.13 1.43 -12.28
CA TYR A 26 -5.68 1.05 -10.98
C TYR A 26 -5.92 2.26 -10.07
N TRP A 27 -4.96 3.18 -9.99
CA TRP A 27 -5.08 4.43 -9.22
C TRP A 27 -6.27 5.25 -9.70
N LYS A 28 -6.32 5.49 -11.01
CA LYS A 28 -7.36 6.26 -11.66
C LYS A 28 -8.75 5.67 -11.43
N ASN A 29 -8.95 4.40 -11.78
CA ASN A 29 -10.27 3.79 -11.80
C ASN A 29 -10.76 3.42 -10.38
N ASN A 30 -9.88 2.88 -9.54
CA ASN A 30 -10.30 2.32 -8.24
C ASN A 30 -10.18 3.35 -7.10
N THR A 31 -9.25 4.31 -7.21
CA THR A 31 -9.05 5.33 -6.17
C THR A 31 -9.78 6.61 -6.47
N LEU A 32 -9.47 7.26 -7.59
CA LEU A 32 -10.04 8.56 -7.95
C LEU A 32 -11.39 8.46 -8.66
N ARG A 33 -11.72 7.28 -9.20
CA ARG A 33 -12.95 6.97 -9.97
C ARG A 33 -13.13 7.76 -11.26
N CYS A 34 -12.24 8.71 -11.56
CA CYS A 34 -12.32 9.57 -12.73
C CYS A 34 -11.66 8.93 -13.95
N GLU A 35 -12.23 9.12 -15.13
CA GLU A 35 -11.53 8.85 -16.38
C GLU A 35 -10.73 10.10 -16.80
N TYR A 36 -9.41 10.02 -16.77
CA TYR A 36 -8.48 11.05 -17.26
C TYR A 36 -7.19 10.42 -17.81
N SER A 37 -6.44 11.20 -18.56
CA SER A 37 -5.10 10.88 -19.04
C SER A 37 -4.03 11.64 -18.24
N VAL A 38 -2.81 11.11 -18.23
CA VAL A 38 -1.66 11.78 -17.61
C VAL A 38 -1.45 13.18 -18.17
N TYR A 39 -1.61 13.33 -19.49
CA TYR A 39 -1.55 14.61 -20.19
C TYR A 39 -2.58 15.62 -19.64
N GLU A 40 -3.84 15.22 -19.52
CA GLU A 40 -4.89 16.12 -19.00
C GLU A 40 -4.62 16.58 -17.57
N TYR A 41 -4.03 15.71 -16.73
CA TYR A 41 -3.61 16.10 -15.38
C TYR A 41 -2.45 17.10 -15.42
N GLN A 42 -1.43 16.82 -16.24
CA GLN A 42 -0.25 17.69 -16.38
C GLN A 42 -0.60 19.10 -16.88
N TYR A 43 -1.52 19.21 -17.84
CA TYR A 43 -1.98 20.49 -18.40
C TYR A 43 -3.18 21.10 -17.66
N ARG A 44 -3.58 20.52 -16.53
CA ARG A 44 -4.66 21.01 -15.66
C ARG A 44 -6.02 21.18 -16.36
N LEU A 45 -6.40 20.21 -17.19
CA LEU A 45 -7.61 20.25 -18.02
C LEU A 45 -8.85 19.59 -17.37
N ILE A 46 -8.66 18.88 -16.27
CA ILE A 46 -9.65 17.95 -15.68
C ILE A 46 -10.84 18.68 -15.02
N SER A 47 -10.61 19.82 -14.37
CA SER A 47 -11.64 20.52 -13.58
C SER A 47 -12.76 21.16 -14.40
N LYS A 48 -12.71 21.10 -15.74
CA LYS A 48 -13.60 21.87 -16.63
C LYS A 48 -14.69 21.05 -17.32
N ARG A 49 -14.74 19.71 -17.16
CA ARG A 49 -15.73 18.87 -17.87
C ARG A 49 -16.53 17.99 -16.90
N PHE A 50 -17.85 18.11 -16.95
CA PHE A 50 -18.78 17.34 -16.12
C PHE A 50 -18.74 15.83 -16.42
N GLU A 51 -18.43 15.45 -17.66
CA GLU A 51 -18.35 14.05 -18.09
C GLU A 51 -17.38 13.22 -17.23
N PHE A 52 -16.29 13.82 -16.76
CA PHE A 52 -15.31 13.15 -15.89
C PHE A 52 -15.86 12.80 -14.50
N PHE A 53 -16.93 13.47 -14.06
CA PHE A 53 -17.52 13.30 -12.73
C PHE A 53 -18.77 12.43 -12.74
N ARG A 54 -19.39 12.19 -13.89
CA ARG A 54 -20.65 11.41 -13.99
C ARG A 54 -20.51 10.03 -13.32
N HIS A 55 -19.42 9.33 -13.60
CA HIS A 55 -19.15 8.03 -13.01
C HIS A 55 -18.90 8.11 -11.50
N ASN A 56 -18.15 9.13 -11.05
CA ASN A 56 -17.85 9.36 -9.64
C ASN A 56 -19.10 9.62 -8.81
N ILE A 57 -19.99 10.47 -9.32
CA ILE A 57 -21.24 10.83 -8.65
C ILE A 57 -22.08 9.57 -8.47
N TRP A 58 -22.21 8.75 -9.52
CA TRP A 58 -22.97 7.50 -9.46
C TRP A 58 -22.40 6.50 -8.44
N ILE A 59 -21.07 6.28 -8.44
CA ILE A 59 -20.46 5.36 -7.45
C ILE A 59 -20.62 5.89 -6.04
N SER A 60 -20.40 7.20 -5.82
CA SER A 60 -20.50 7.80 -4.49
C SER A 60 -21.95 7.79 -3.98
N PHE A 61 -22.93 7.99 -4.86
CA PHE A 61 -24.34 7.84 -4.53
C PHE A 61 -24.64 6.40 -4.08
N ASN A 62 -24.25 5.39 -4.87
CA ASN A 62 -24.43 3.97 -4.54
C ASN A 62 -23.76 3.59 -3.21
N ALA A 63 -22.62 4.22 -2.89
CA ALA A 63 -21.93 4.02 -1.64
C ALA A 63 -22.76 4.49 -0.45
N TRP A 64 -23.22 5.74 -0.49
CA TRP A 64 -24.01 6.32 0.58
C TRP A 64 -25.37 5.63 0.72
N THR A 65 -26.01 5.22 -0.38
CA THR A 65 -27.24 4.41 -0.31
C THR A 65 -26.98 3.05 0.35
N GLY A 66 -25.84 2.41 0.06
CA GLY A 66 -25.46 1.15 0.71
C GLY A 66 -25.15 1.32 2.20
N ILE A 67 -24.49 2.42 2.58
CA ILE A 67 -24.22 2.75 3.99
C ILE A 67 -25.53 3.02 4.73
N LEU A 68 -26.43 3.84 4.16
CA LEU A 68 -27.74 4.14 4.73
C LEU A 68 -28.61 2.89 4.86
N PHE A 69 -28.54 1.98 3.88
CA PHE A 69 -29.22 0.68 3.95
C PHE A 69 -28.75 -0.17 5.13
N LEU A 70 -27.44 -0.31 5.33
CA LEU A 70 -26.90 -1.01 6.50
C LEU A 70 -27.31 -0.32 7.81
N LEU A 71 -27.31 1.02 7.83
CA LEU A 71 -27.68 1.81 8.99
C LEU A 71 -29.17 1.61 9.35
N ALA A 72 -30.05 1.58 8.35
CA ALA A 72 -31.47 1.26 8.52
C ALA A 72 -31.68 -0.16 9.08
N MET A 73 -30.92 -1.15 8.59
CA MET A 73 -30.96 -2.51 9.15
C MET A 73 -30.53 -2.58 10.62
N ILE A 74 -29.61 -1.71 11.06
CA ILE A 74 -29.13 -1.67 12.45
C ILE A 74 -30.14 -0.98 13.36
N LEU A 75 -30.67 0.18 12.95
CA LEU A 75 -31.53 1.01 13.81
C LEU A 75 -32.93 0.42 14.00
N GLU A 76 -33.49 -0.20 12.97
CA GLU A 76 -34.83 -0.80 13.00
C GLU A 76 -34.72 -2.31 12.73
N PRO A 77 -34.46 -3.12 13.77
CA PRO A 77 -34.29 -4.57 13.63
C PRO A 77 -35.55 -5.29 13.11
N PHE A 78 -36.72 -4.70 13.37
CA PHE A 78 -38.01 -5.04 12.77
C PHE A 78 -38.49 -3.80 12.03
N ASN A 79 -38.41 -3.81 10.71
CA ASN A 79 -38.77 -2.69 9.87
C ASN A 79 -39.89 -3.12 8.91
N ASP A 80 -40.94 -2.32 8.81
CA ASP A 80 -42.07 -2.61 7.92
C ASP A 80 -41.73 -2.36 6.44
N ILE A 81 -40.64 -1.65 6.16
CA ILE A 81 -40.23 -1.19 4.82
C ILE A 81 -39.06 -2.04 4.27
N ILE A 82 -38.16 -2.54 5.13
CA ILE A 82 -36.96 -3.28 4.74
C ILE A 82 -36.88 -4.58 5.55
N ILE A 83 -36.35 -5.65 4.96
CA ILE A 83 -36.04 -6.88 5.71
C ILE A 83 -35.04 -6.53 6.82
N GLY A 84 -35.52 -6.50 8.06
CA GLY A 84 -34.75 -6.12 9.24
C GLY A 84 -33.65 -7.13 9.59
N ASN A 85 -32.70 -6.69 10.41
CA ASN A 85 -31.54 -7.49 10.82
C ASN A 85 -31.93 -8.77 11.57
N GLU A 86 -33.01 -8.77 12.35
CA GLU A 86 -33.43 -9.98 13.10
C GLU A 86 -33.89 -11.12 12.18
N HIS A 87 -34.54 -10.80 11.06
CA HIS A 87 -34.86 -11.80 10.03
C HIS A 87 -33.57 -12.37 9.43
N TYR A 88 -32.59 -11.51 9.15
CA TYR A 88 -31.31 -11.93 8.58
C TYR A 88 -30.40 -12.69 9.58
N LYS A 89 -30.51 -12.43 10.89
CA LYS A 89 -29.85 -13.24 11.93
C LYS A 89 -30.39 -14.67 11.96
N ARG A 90 -31.71 -14.83 11.93
CA ARG A 90 -32.38 -16.14 11.89
C ARG A 90 -32.04 -16.92 10.61
N MET A 91 -31.90 -16.22 9.50
CA MET A 91 -31.50 -16.79 8.21
C MET A 91 -30.17 -17.53 8.25
N VAL A 92 -29.19 -16.86 8.85
CA VAL A 92 -27.79 -17.27 8.79
C VAL A 92 -27.39 -18.04 10.05
N ASP A 93 -28.33 -18.17 10.99
CA ASP A 93 -28.15 -18.76 12.31
C ASP A 93 -26.88 -18.17 12.97
N CYS A 94 -26.86 -16.84 13.06
CA CYS A 94 -25.69 -16.11 13.50
C CYS A 94 -26.09 -15.00 14.47
N GLU A 95 -25.49 -15.02 15.64
CA GLU A 95 -25.80 -14.06 16.68
C GLU A 95 -25.04 -12.76 16.48
N ARG A 96 -25.64 -11.67 16.96
CA ARG A 96 -24.99 -10.35 17.01
C ARG A 96 -24.45 -9.86 15.64
N LEU A 97 -25.14 -10.24 14.56
CA LEU A 97 -24.84 -9.82 13.19
C LEU A 97 -24.85 -8.28 13.01
N ASP A 98 -25.53 -7.55 13.89
CA ASP A 98 -25.42 -6.09 14.02
C ASP A 98 -23.97 -5.61 14.12
N LEU A 99 -23.07 -6.34 14.80
CA LEU A 99 -21.67 -5.96 14.90
C LEU A 99 -20.95 -5.98 13.54
N LEU A 100 -21.25 -6.96 12.68
CA LEU A 100 -20.69 -7.01 11.33
C LEU A 100 -21.24 -5.89 10.45
N MET A 101 -22.53 -5.54 10.61
CA MET A 101 -23.13 -4.41 9.91
C MET A 101 -22.53 -3.08 10.38
N ILE A 102 -22.34 -2.89 11.69
CA ILE A 102 -21.66 -1.72 12.27
C ILE A 102 -20.23 -1.62 11.72
N PHE A 103 -19.51 -2.75 11.64
CA PHE A 103 -18.21 -2.80 10.98
C PHE A 103 -18.28 -2.32 9.52
N GLY A 104 -19.24 -2.83 8.75
CA GLY A 104 -19.48 -2.40 7.39
C GLY A 104 -19.72 -0.88 7.28
N VAL A 105 -20.64 -0.33 8.07
CA VAL A 105 -20.96 1.10 8.08
C VAL A 105 -19.72 1.96 8.32
N ILE A 106 -18.96 1.64 9.38
CA ILE A 106 -17.76 2.41 9.76
C ILE A 106 -16.66 2.26 8.70
N ALA A 107 -16.36 1.03 8.27
CA ALA A 107 -15.33 0.77 7.27
C ALA A 107 -15.62 1.47 5.94
N TYR A 108 -16.85 1.38 5.43
CA TYR A 108 -17.23 2.05 4.19
C TYR A 108 -17.27 3.57 4.32
N SER A 109 -17.66 4.11 5.47
CA SER A 109 -17.59 5.54 5.75
C SER A 109 -16.14 6.03 5.73
N ILE A 110 -15.22 5.30 6.38
CA ILE A 110 -13.79 5.59 6.35
C ILE A 110 -13.23 5.56 4.91
N PHE A 111 -13.59 4.56 4.11
CA PHE A 111 -13.17 4.49 2.72
C PHE A 111 -13.67 5.66 1.88
N GLU A 112 -14.90 6.14 2.13
CA GLU A 112 -15.40 7.33 1.45
C GLU A 112 -14.71 8.60 1.90
N LEU A 113 -14.42 8.76 3.19
CA LEU A 113 -13.63 9.88 3.70
C LEU A 113 -12.22 9.91 3.08
N MET A 114 -11.55 8.75 2.99
CA MET A 114 -10.27 8.62 2.31
C MET A 114 -10.37 9.06 0.85
N TYR A 115 -11.40 8.60 0.14
CA TYR A 115 -11.65 9.00 -1.24
C TYR A 115 -11.85 10.52 -1.37
N PHE A 116 -12.72 11.13 -0.56
CA PHE A 116 -12.96 12.58 -0.62
C PHE A 116 -11.68 13.37 -0.38
N HIS A 117 -10.82 12.93 0.54
CA HIS A 117 -9.54 13.58 0.79
C HIS A 117 -8.61 13.51 -0.44
N LEU A 118 -8.44 12.31 -1.01
CA LEU A 118 -7.61 12.11 -2.20
C LEU A 118 -8.15 12.88 -3.40
N PHE A 119 -9.46 12.80 -3.61
CA PHE A 119 -10.15 13.47 -4.69
C PHE A 119 -10.05 15.00 -4.59
N LYS A 120 -10.14 15.56 -3.38
CA LYS A 120 -9.91 17.00 -3.14
C LYS A 120 -8.49 17.43 -3.51
N ASN A 121 -7.49 16.61 -3.16
CA ASN A 121 -6.09 16.90 -3.50
C ASN A 121 -5.86 16.81 -5.02
N PHE A 122 -6.49 15.82 -5.67
CA PHE A 122 -6.48 15.65 -7.11
C PHE A 122 -7.10 16.84 -7.85
N LEU A 123 -8.30 17.29 -7.46
CA LEU A 123 -8.96 18.45 -8.07
C LEU A 123 -8.16 19.75 -7.94
N ARG A 124 -7.33 19.85 -6.90
CA ARG A 124 -6.43 21.00 -6.67
C ARG A 124 -5.10 20.86 -7.41
N TYR A 125 -4.88 19.78 -8.17
CA TYR A 125 -3.59 19.41 -8.79
C TYR A 125 -2.45 19.40 -7.76
N ARG A 126 -2.73 18.83 -6.59
CA ARG A 126 -1.78 18.62 -5.49
C ARG A 126 -1.65 17.13 -5.14
N SER A 127 -2.06 16.24 -6.05
CA SER A 127 -1.96 14.80 -5.83
C SER A 127 -0.52 14.36 -6.07
N SER A 128 0.19 14.05 -4.99
CA SER A 128 1.59 13.67 -5.08
C SER A 128 1.80 12.33 -5.78
N MET A 129 0.80 11.46 -5.78
CA MET A 129 0.83 10.19 -6.50
C MET A 129 0.73 10.42 -8.02
N ASP A 130 -0.15 11.31 -8.45
CA ASP A 130 -0.28 11.65 -9.86
C ASP A 130 0.96 12.36 -10.39
N ASP A 131 1.50 13.32 -9.63
CA ASP A 131 2.76 13.99 -9.97
C ASP A 131 3.92 12.98 -10.08
N TYR A 132 3.98 12.01 -9.17
CA TYR A 132 4.98 10.94 -9.21
C TYR A 132 4.80 10.04 -10.45
N LEU A 133 3.56 9.67 -10.78
CA LEU A 133 3.25 8.84 -11.95
C LEU A 133 3.55 9.56 -13.26
N VAL A 134 3.25 10.85 -13.38
CA VAL A 134 3.61 11.68 -14.56
C VAL A 134 5.11 11.59 -14.84
N ASN A 135 5.93 11.67 -13.81
CA ASN A 135 7.40 11.65 -13.94
C ASN A 135 7.99 10.26 -14.21
N ASN A 136 7.27 9.18 -13.90
CA ASN A 136 7.80 7.82 -13.93
C ASN A 136 7.05 6.87 -14.87
N ILE A 137 6.04 7.34 -15.62
CA ILE A 137 5.27 6.46 -16.49
C ILE A 137 6.12 5.87 -17.62
N ASP A 138 7.00 6.68 -18.20
CA ASP A 138 7.96 6.29 -19.24
C ASP A 138 9.34 5.96 -18.64
N TYR A 139 9.37 5.21 -17.53
CA TYR A 139 10.61 4.89 -16.83
C TYR A 139 11.57 4.07 -17.70
N ASP A 140 12.80 4.57 -17.90
CA ASP A 140 13.85 3.85 -18.62
C ASP A 140 14.41 2.69 -17.77
N GLU A 141 14.00 1.47 -18.12
CA GLU A 141 14.46 0.26 -17.45
C GLU A 141 15.98 0.05 -17.48
N LYS A 142 16.68 0.62 -18.46
CA LYS A 142 18.14 0.49 -18.60
C LYS A 142 18.89 1.11 -17.42
N GLN A 143 18.22 1.99 -16.66
CA GLN A 143 18.75 2.53 -15.41
C GLN A 143 18.93 1.46 -14.32
N LEU A 144 18.19 0.34 -14.39
CA LEU A 144 18.26 -0.75 -13.42
C LEU A 144 19.15 -1.91 -13.90
N LEU A 145 19.88 -2.50 -12.95
CA LEU A 145 20.61 -3.76 -13.17
C LEU A 145 19.66 -4.87 -13.65
N PRO A 146 20.07 -5.74 -14.59
CA PRO A 146 19.20 -6.73 -15.20
C PRO A 146 18.62 -7.73 -14.18
N GLU A 147 19.41 -8.14 -13.19
CA GLU A 147 18.96 -9.01 -12.09
C GLU A 147 17.85 -8.37 -11.25
N LEU A 148 17.99 -7.08 -10.94
CA LEU A 148 17.01 -6.32 -10.16
C LEU A 148 15.73 -6.03 -10.94
N ARG A 149 15.86 -5.83 -12.26
CA ARG A 149 14.72 -5.71 -13.17
C ARG A 149 13.90 -6.99 -13.23
N LEU A 150 14.57 -8.14 -13.40
CA LEU A 150 13.94 -9.46 -13.37
C LEU A 150 13.22 -9.71 -12.05
N PHE A 151 13.85 -9.35 -10.93
CA PHE A 151 13.23 -9.44 -9.60
C PHE A 151 11.94 -8.60 -9.51
N LEU A 152 11.97 -7.32 -9.89
CA LEU A 152 10.81 -6.43 -9.84
C LEU A 152 9.66 -6.92 -10.72
N ARG A 153 9.96 -7.39 -11.94
CA ARG A 153 8.95 -7.95 -12.84
C ARG A 153 8.28 -9.18 -12.24
N LYS A 154 9.08 -10.13 -11.73
CA LYS A 154 8.54 -11.33 -11.06
C LYS A 154 7.70 -10.96 -9.84
N PHE A 155 8.18 -10.02 -9.02
CA PHE A 155 7.47 -9.53 -7.85
C PHE A 155 6.10 -8.95 -8.22
N PHE A 156 6.05 -8.06 -9.23
CA PHE A 156 4.79 -7.48 -9.69
C PHE A 156 3.83 -8.54 -10.25
N ILE A 157 4.31 -9.46 -11.11
CA ILE A 157 3.47 -10.51 -11.69
C ILE A 157 2.86 -11.38 -10.59
N ILE A 158 3.67 -11.83 -9.62
CA ILE A 158 3.18 -12.64 -8.49
C ILE A 158 2.15 -11.85 -7.68
N SER A 159 2.45 -10.59 -7.36
CA SER A 159 1.54 -9.73 -6.60
C SER A 159 0.22 -9.48 -7.33
N ASP A 160 0.25 -9.12 -8.61
CA ASP A 160 -0.94 -8.85 -9.44
C ASP A 160 -1.81 -10.12 -9.56
N ILE A 161 -1.21 -11.29 -9.79
CA ILE A 161 -1.92 -12.58 -9.85
C ILE A 161 -2.59 -12.91 -8.51
N ILE A 162 -1.87 -12.78 -7.39
CA ILE A 162 -2.44 -13.05 -6.06
C ILE A 162 -3.61 -12.10 -5.79
N THR A 163 -3.46 -10.80 -6.10
CA THR A 163 -4.52 -9.83 -5.86
C THR A 163 -5.71 -9.97 -6.80
N ASP A 164 -5.51 -10.35 -8.07
CA ASP A 164 -6.60 -10.66 -8.99
C ASP A 164 -7.36 -11.92 -8.55
N LEU A 165 -6.65 -12.97 -8.14
CA LEU A 165 -7.26 -14.18 -7.59
C LEU A 165 -8.11 -13.85 -6.35
N PHE A 166 -7.55 -13.09 -5.41
CA PHE A 166 -8.27 -12.66 -4.20
C PHE A 166 -9.50 -11.82 -4.54
N HIS A 167 -9.37 -10.85 -5.44
CA HIS A 167 -10.48 -10.01 -5.90
C HIS A 167 -11.61 -10.85 -6.51
N ARG A 168 -11.27 -11.83 -7.36
CA ARG A 168 -12.25 -12.73 -7.98
C ARG A 168 -12.95 -13.61 -6.94
N LEU A 169 -12.20 -14.23 -6.03
CA LEU A 169 -12.76 -15.04 -4.95
C LEU A 169 -13.74 -14.23 -4.09
N LEU A 170 -13.36 -13.01 -3.70
CA LEU A 170 -14.21 -12.12 -2.93
C LEU A 170 -15.45 -11.68 -3.74
N SER A 171 -15.30 -11.41 -5.04
CA SER A 171 -16.45 -11.14 -5.92
C SER A 171 -17.40 -12.33 -6.00
N TYR A 172 -16.90 -13.57 -6.06
CA TYR A 172 -17.76 -14.76 -6.10
C TYR A 172 -18.53 -14.93 -4.80
N PHE A 173 -17.86 -14.73 -3.66
CA PHE A 173 -18.49 -14.77 -2.34
C PHE A 173 -19.61 -13.71 -2.21
N ILE A 174 -19.35 -12.48 -2.68
CA ILE A 174 -20.36 -11.41 -2.67
C ILE A 174 -21.56 -11.76 -3.59
N THR A 175 -21.32 -12.36 -4.76
CA THR A 175 -22.44 -12.77 -5.63
C THR A 175 -23.24 -13.93 -5.05
N LEU A 176 -22.57 -14.86 -4.35
CA LEU A 176 -23.24 -15.97 -3.68
C LEU A 176 -24.10 -15.48 -2.51
N THR A 177 -23.58 -14.56 -1.70
CA THR A 177 -24.35 -13.94 -0.61
C THR A 177 -25.56 -13.16 -1.11
N LEU A 178 -25.44 -12.46 -2.24
CA LEU A 178 -26.59 -11.84 -2.93
C LEU A 178 -27.63 -12.89 -3.32
N PHE A 179 -27.21 -13.99 -3.95
CA PHE A 179 -28.13 -15.05 -4.37
C PHE A 179 -28.87 -15.70 -3.19
N ILE A 180 -28.14 -16.06 -2.13
CA ILE A 180 -28.72 -16.62 -0.90
C ILE A 180 -29.72 -15.64 -0.26
N TYR A 181 -29.38 -14.35 -0.19
CA TYR A 181 -30.27 -13.32 0.32
C TYR A 181 -31.57 -13.24 -0.48
N THR A 182 -31.49 -13.29 -1.81
CA THR A 182 -32.69 -13.23 -2.66
C THR A 182 -33.60 -14.46 -2.52
N ILE A 183 -33.03 -15.68 -2.52
CA ILE A 183 -33.80 -16.92 -2.34
C ILE A 183 -34.52 -16.89 -1.00
N PHE A 184 -33.80 -16.55 0.07
CA PHE A 184 -34.40 -16.58 1.38
C PHE A 184 -35.42 -15.44 1.58
N GLY A 185 -35.17 -14.26 1.01
CA GLY A 185 -36.19 -13.21 0.95
C GLY A 185 -37.48 -13.74 0.33
N PHE A 186 -37.37 -14.48 -0.77
CA PHE A 186 -38.54 -15.12 -1.40
C PHE A 186 -39.20 -16.19 -0.52
N ILE A 187 -38.43 -17.05 0.14
CA ILE A 187 -38.97 -18.06 1.08
C ILE A 187 -39.68 -17.40 2.26
N SER A 188 -39.11 -16.32 2.81
CA SER A 188 -39.71 -15.56 3.92
C SER A 188 -41.03 -14.93 3.51
N TYR A 189 -41.12 -14.45 2.27
CA TYR A 189 -42.34 -13.91 1.70
C TYR A 189 -43.42 -15.01 1.56
N LEU A 190 -43.07 -16.19 1.03
CA LEU A 190 -44.00 -17.31 0.95
C LEU A 190 -44.52 -17.76 2.31
N ASN A 191 -43.68 -17.70 3.34
CA ASN A 191 -44.04 -18.03 4.72
C ASN A 191 -44.78 -16.90 5.46
N SER A 192 -45.15 -15.81 4.76
CA SER A 192 -45.84 -14.64 5.33
C SER A 192 -45.08 -13.96 6.48
N LEU A 193 -43.74 -14.09 6.53
CA LEU A 193 -42.89 -13.44 7.52
C LEU A 193 -42.52 -12.00 7.13
N ILE A 194 -42.59 -11.68 5.84
CA ILE A 194 -42.26 -10.37 5.30
C ILE A 194 -43.30 -9.94 4.27
N ASN A 195 -43.47 -8.64 4.11
CA ASN A 195 -44.40 -8.06 3.13
C ASN A 195 -43.78 -8.03 1.73
N PHE A 196 -44.63 -8.06 0.69
CA PHE A 196 -44.19 -7.92 -0.70
C PHE A 196 -43.39 -6.63 -0.94
N LEU A 197 -43.82 -5.53 -0.32
CA LEU A 197 -43.15 -4.23 -0.39
C LEU A 197 -41.73 -4.29 0.20
N GLN A 198 -41.54 -5.01 1.32
CA GLN A 198 -40.23 -5.21 1.93
C GLN A 198 -39.30 -5.96 1.00
N LEU A 199 -39.79 -7.00 0.32
CA LEU A 199 -39.00 -7.78 -0.63
C LEU A 199 -38.57 -6.91 -1.84
N ILE A 200 -39.49 -6.14 -2.42
CA ILE A 200 -39.22 -5.27 -3.58
C ILE A 200 -38.18 -4.20 -3.25
N ILE A 201 -38.19 -3.65 -2.04
CA ILE A 201 -37.26 -2.57 -1.67
C ILE A 201 -35.90 -3.16 -1.21
N SER A 202 -35.92 -4.19 -0.39
CA SER A 202 -34.69 -4.76 0.21
C SER A 202 -33.76 -5.42 -0.82
N VAL A 203 -34.30 -6.19 -1.77
CA VAL A 203 -33.47 -6.92 -2.75
C VAL A 203 -32.64 -5.98 -3.64
N PRO A 204 -33.21 -4.92 -4.24
CA PRO A 204 -32.43 -3.93 -4.99
C PRO A 204 -31.43 -3.19 -4.11
N MET A 205 -31.79 -2.79 -2.90
CA MET A 205 -30.87 -2.08 -2.00
C MET A 205 -29.69 -2.96 -1.58
N PHE A 206 -29.94 -4.24 -1.26
CA PHE A 206 -28.88 -5.21 -0.99
C PHE A 206 -28.02 -5.48 -2.23
N SER A 207 -28.62 -5.52 -3.42
CA SER A 207 -27.88 -5.63 -4.69
C SER A 207 -26.97 -4.42 -4.94
N ILE A 208 -27.43 -3.19 -4.66
CA ILE A 208 -26.62 -1.98 -4.71
C ILE A 208 -25.46 -2.09 -3.72
N PHE A 209 -25.73 -2.52 -2.49
CA PHE A 209 -24.71 -2.77 -1.48
C PHE A 209 -23.67 -3.80 -1.96
N CYS A 210 -24.07 -4.98 -2.43
CA CYS A 210 -23.17 -6.01 -2.96
C CYS A 210 -22.35 -5.53 -4.16
N ARG A 211 -22.95 -4.76 -5.07
CA ARG A 211 -22.20 -4.14 -6.19
C ARG A 211 -21.14 -3.18 -5.65
N TYR A 212 -21.52 -2.37 -4.67
CA TYR A 212 -20.61 -1.44 -4.03
C TYR A 212 -19.45 -2.16 -3.32
N THR A 213 -19.71 -3.18 -2.49
CA THR A 213 -18.66 -3.96 -1.82
C THR A 213 -17.71 -4.62 -2.82
N LYS A 214 -18.25 -5.15 -3.93
CA LYS A 214 -17.44 -5.70 -5.03
C LYS A 214 -16.53 -4.66 -5.66
N THR A 215 -17.01 -3.44 -5.89
CA THR A 215 -16.13 -2.36 -6.41
C THR A 215 -15.04 -1.98 -5.41
N ARG A 216 -15.32 -2.02 -4.09
CA ARG A 216 -14.34 -1.75 -3.04
C ARG A 216 -13.27 -2.81 -2.91
N ALA A 217 -13.58 -4.06 -3.24
CA ALA A 217 -12.59 -5.10 -3.38
C ALA A 217 -11.49 -4.75 -4.39
N ALA A 218 -11.73 -3.86 -5.35
CA ALA A 218 -10.71 -3.43 -6.31
C ALA A 218 -9.61 -2.55 -5.67
N TYR A 219 -9.81 -2.06 -4.43
CA TYR A 219 -8.75 -1.38 -3.68
C TYR A 219 -7.55 -2.27 -3.40
N PHE A 220 -7.74 -3.59 -3.27
CA PHE A 220 -6.61 -4.51 -3.08
C PHE A 220 -5.63 -4.47 -4.26
N MET A 221 -6.11 -4.25 -5.49
CA MET A 221 -5.25 -4.11 -6.68
C MET A 221 -4.41 -2.83 -6.60
N MET A 222 -4.98 -1.74 -6.08
CA MET A 222 -4.24 -0.49 -5.86
C MET A 222 -3.23 -0.63 -4.70
N LEU A 223 -3.60 -1.30 -3.61
CA LEU A 223 -2.67 -1.58 -2.51
C LEU A 223 -1.48 -2.43 -3.00
N SER A 224 -1.74 -3.42 -3.87
CA SER A 224 -0.71 -4.22 -4.57
C SER A 224 0.27 -3.31 -5.31
N PHE A 225 -0.25 -2.32 -6.03
CA PHE A 225 0.57 -1.36 -6.76
C PHE A 225 1.38 -0.45 -5.83
N ILE A 226 0.81 0.02 -4.72
CA ILE A 226 1.56 0.79 -3.71
C ILE A 226 2.70 -0.05 -3.13
N VAL A 227 2.43 -1.33 -2.81
CA VAL A 227 3.46 -2.27 -2.34
C VAL A 227 4.57 -2.43 -3.38
N PHE A 228 4.21 -2.54 -4.67
CA PHE A 228 5.20 -2.53 -5.75
C PHE A 228 6.03 -1.25 -5.77
N LEU A 229 5.43 -0.06 -5.62
CA LEU A 229 6.16 1.21 -5.59
C LEU A 229 7.14 1.29 -4.41
N ILE A 230 6.76 0.77 -3.24
CA ILE A 230 7.65 0.72 -2.07
C ILE A 230 8.85 -0.21 -2.35
N GLU A 231 8.61 -1.40 -2.91
CA GLU A 231 9.69 -2.31 -3.31
C GLU A 231 10.56 -1.74 -4.44
N PHE A 232 9.97 -1.00 -5.37
CA PHE A 232 10.70 -0.31 -6.43
C PHE A 232 11.72 0.68 -5.86
N HIS A 233 11.32 1.53 -4.90
CA HIS A 233 12.23 2.45 -4.22
C HIS A 233 13.30 1.71 -3.40
N LYS A 234 12.92 0.62 -2.73
CA LYS A 234 13.86 -0.25 -1.99
C LYS A 234 14.91 -0.85 -2.91
N VAL A 235 14.51 -1.33 -4.09
CA VAL A 235 15.42 -1.90 -5.08
C VAL A 235 16.38 -0.83 -5.64
N ARG A 236 15.90 0.38 -5.90
CA ARG A 236 16.76 1.51 -6.32
C ARG A 236 17.78 1.88 -5.25
N LEU A 237 17.38 1.92 -3.98
CA LEU A 237 18.30 2.13 -2.86
C LEU A 237 19.32 0.99 -2.74
N LYS A 238 18.89 -0.27 -2.90
CA LYS A 238 19.79 -1.44 -2.91
C LYS A 238 20.80 -1.35 -4.06
N GLN A 239 20.38 -0.90 -5.25
CA GLN A 239 21.27 -0.69 -6.38
C GLN A 239 22.33 0.38 -6.08
N LEU A 240 21.94 1.50 -5.47
CA LEU A 240 22.88 2.55 -5.02
C LEU A 240 23.92 2.00 -4.06
N MET A 241 23.48 1.18 -3.10
CA MET A 241 24.37 0.51 -2.15
C MET A 241 25.31 -0.49 -2.84
N LEU A 242 24.84 -1.26 -3.82
CA LEU A 242 25.70 -2.20 -4.56
C LEU A 242 26.73 -1.47 -5.44
N LYS A 243 26.33 -0.37 -6.10
CA LYS A 243 27.25 0.50 -6.86
C LYS A 243 28.34 1.05 -5.95
N SER A 244 27.99 1.52 -4.74
CA SER A 244 28.97 2.02 -3.77
C SER A 244 29.91 0.93 -3.28
N GLN A 245 29.41 -0.26 -2.97
CA GLN A 245 30.25 -1.39 -2.56
C GLN A 245 31.24 -1.84 -3.64
N LYS A 246 30.81 -1.96 -4.91
CA LYS A 246 31.68 -2.40 -6.02
C LYS A 246 32.86 -1.45 -6.24
N MET A 247 32.59 -0.15 -6.26
CA MET A 247 33.64 0.88 -6.36
C MET A 247 34.60 0.85 -5.17
N MET A 248 34.10 0.49 -3.98
CA MET A 248 34.93 0.39 -2.78
C MET A 248 35.81 -0.86 -2.75
N LYS A 249 35.32 -2.01 -3.24
CA LYS A 249 36.09 -3.26 -3.32
C LYS A 249 37.21 -3.21 -4.37
N GLN A 250 37.01 -2.50 -5.48
CA GLN A 250 38.02 -2.31 -6.53
C GLN A 250 39.30 -1.59 -6.04
N LYS A 251 39.29 -1.03 -4.81
CA LYS A 251 40.46 -0.48 -4.14
C LYS A 251 41.42 -1.53 -3.57
N SER A 252 40.95 -2.74 -3.26
CA SER A 252 41.74 -3.73 -2.52
C SER A 252 42.65 -4.59 -3.40
N THR A 253 42.36 -4.70 -4.70
CA THR A 253 43.11 -5.57 -5.63
C THR A 253 44.17 -4.82 -6.45
N ASN A 254 44.09 -3.49 -6.56
CA ASN A 254 45.02 -2.68 -7.37
C ASN A 254 46.08 -1.94 -6.53
N SER A 255 46.45 -2.46 -5.37
CA SER A 255 47.42 -1.85 -4.44
C SER A 255 48.87 -2.30 -4.64
N HIS A 256 49.20 -3.07 -5.68
CA HIS A 256 50.57 -3.57 -5.92
C HIS A 256 51.41 -2.83 -6.97
N CYS A 257 50.93 -1.73 -7.60
CA CYS A 257 51.75 -1.00 -8.57
C CYS A 257 52.37 0.28 -8.00
N HIS A 258 53.71 0.33 -8.05
CA HIS A 258 54.63 1.33 -7.52
C HIS A 258 54.66 2.67 -8.29
N TYR A 259 53.57 3.07 -8.97
CA TYR A 259 53.42 4.37 -9.64
C TYR A 259 52.47 5.27 -8.83
N GLY A 260 53.01 5.85 -7.75
CA GLY A 260 52.24 6.32 -6.59
C GLY A 260 51.46 7.63 -6.73
N HIS A 261 51.83 8.56 -7.62
CA HIS A 261 51.27 9.93 -7.56
C HIS A 261 50.21 10.24 -8.63
N GLN A 262 50.43 9.88 -9.90
CA GLN A 262 49.46 10.14 -10.97
C GLN A 262 48.21 9.25 -10.88
N LEU A 263 48.37 7.97 -10.53
CA LEU A 263 47.25 7.07 -10.28
C LEU A 263 46.40 7.50 -9.08
N PHE A 264 47.00 8.14 -8.08
CA PHE A 264 46.28 8.64 -6.91
C PHE A 264 45.35 9.79 -7.27
N ASN A 265 45.83 10.77 -8.05
CA ASN A 265 45.01 11.90 -8.52
C ASN A 265 43.85 11.47 -9.44
N LEU A 266 44.07 10.48 -10.32
CA LEU A 266 43.01 9.90 -11.15
C LEU A 266 41.97 9.15 -10.31
N LYS A 267 42.42 8.36 -9.32
CA LYS A 267 41.54 7.67 -8.36
C LYS A 267 40.72 8.66 -7.52
N GLU A 268 41.28 9.80 -7.12
CA GLU A 268 40.54 10.85 -6.40
C GLU A 268 39.53 11.59 -7.27
N LYS A 269 39.88 11.93 -8.51
CA LYS A 269 38.92 12.51 -9.47
C LYS A 269 37.75 11.56 -9.71
N MET A 270 38.03 10.26 -9.90
CA MET A 270 37.00 9.23 -10.05
C MET A 270 36.10 9.10 -8.82
N LYS A 271 36.67 9.19 -7.59
CA LYS A 271 35.88 9.22 -6.35
C LYS A 271 34.97 10.44 -6.27
N LYS A 272 35.45 11.62 -6.65
CA LYS A 272 34.65 12.85 -6.62
C LYS A 272 33.48 12.78 -7.60
N ILE A 273 33.71 12.25 -8.80
CA ILE A 273 32.65 12.03 -9.81
C ILE A 273 31.63 11.01 -9.29
N PHE A 274 32.08 9.90 -8.70
CA PHE A 274 31.21 8.91 -8.09
C PHE A 274 30.36 9.51 -6.96
N TRP A 275 30.97 10.27 -6.05
CA TRP A 275 30.28 10.92 -4.94
C TRP A 275 29.22 11.91 -5.41
N ASN A 276 29.53 12.71 -6.42
CA ASN A 276 28.54 13.61 -7.01
C ASN A 276 27.37 12.84 -7.64
N ARG A 277 27.64 11.75 -8.36
CA ARG A 277 26.57 10.91 -8.94
C ARG A 277 25.73 10.23 -7.86
N PHE A 278 26.36 9.63 -6.85
CA PHE A 278 25.68 9.01 -5.72
C PHE A 278 24.79 10.01 -4.99
N HIS A 279 25.32 11.20 -4.69
CA HIS A 279 24.59 12.27 -4.03
C HIS A 279 23.35 12.68 -4.82
N ILE A 280 23.49 12.92 -6.13
CA ILE A 280 22.35 13.29 -6.99
C ILE A 280 21.33 12.16 -7.05
N GLU A 281 21.75 10.91 -7.31
CA GLU A 281 20.83 9.77 -7.41
C GLU A 281 20.10 9.53 -6.07
N TYR A 282 20.78 9.68 -4.93
CA TYR A 282 20.18 9.51 -3.61
C TYR A 282 19.20 10.63 -3.26
N VAL A 283 19.58 11.90 -3.48
CA VAL A 283 18.71 13.04 -3.19
C VAL A 283 17.45 13.00 -4.05
N ASN A 284 17.56 12.62 -5.32
CA ASN A 284 16.41 12.41 -6.19
C ASN A 284 15.50 11.30 -5.66
N LEU A 285 16.07 10.15 -5.28
CA LEU A 285 15.30 9.04 -4.71
C LEU A 285 14.60 9.44 -3.40
N TYR A 286 15.26 10.22 -2.53
CA TYR A 286 14.68 10.74 -1.31
C TYR A 286 13.53 11.71 -1.59
N ALA A 287 13.71 12.64 -2.53
CA ALA A 287 12.68 13.60 -2.93
C ALA A 287 11.44 12.89 -3.51
N GLU A 288 11.64 11.90 -4.38
CA GLU A 288 10.56 11.06 -4.95
C GLU A 288 9.83 10.27 -3.85
N THR A 289 10.58 9.66 -2.92
CA THR A 289 9.99 8.91 -1.80
C THR A 289 9.18 9.84 -0.88
N ALA A 290 9.71 11.03 -0.55
CA ALA A 290 9.03 12.00 0.28
C ALA A 290 7.76 12.56 -0.38
N GLN A 291 7.80 12.76 -1.70
CA GLN A 291 6.62 13.13 -2.49
C GLN A 291 5.56 12.04 -2.43
N LEU A 292 5.93 10.79 -2.69
CA LEU A 292 5.02 9.64 -2.65
C LEU A 292 4.45 9.41 -1.24
N ASN A 293 5.26 9.64 -0.19
CA ASN A 293 4.84 9.52 1.20
C ASN A 293 3.65 10.43 1.55
N ARG A 294 3.52 11.62 0.94
CA ARG A 294 2.37 12.51 1.23
C ARG A 294 1.01 11.86 0.95
N THR A 295 0.90 11.07 -0.11
CA THR A 295 -0.33 10.37 -0.47
C THR A 295 -0.41 9.00 0.20
N VAL A 296 0.68 8.23 0.19
CA VAL A 296 0.68 6.87 0.78
C VAL A 296 0.49 6.91 2.30
N SER A 297 1.06 7.89 3.00
CA SER A 297 0.86 8.04 4.45
C SER A 297 -0.62 8.22 4.83
N LEU A 298 -1.37 8.97 4.02
CA LEU A 298 -2.79 9.18 4.21
C LEU A 298 -3.58 7.88 3.99
N ILE A 299 -3.26 7.13 2.94
CA ILE A 299 -3.91 5.85 2.65
C ILE A 299 -3.62 4.85 3.78
N LEU A 300 -2.36 4.75 4.21
CA LEU A 300 -1.95 3.87 5.31
C LEU A 300 -2.67 4.23 6.61
N PHE A 301 -2.85 5.51 6.91
CA PHE A 301 -3.59 5.96 8.09
C PHE A 301 -5.04 5.47 8.10
N TYR A 302 -5.79 5.69 7.02
CA TYR A 302 -7.18 5.22 6.94
C TYR A 302 -7.28 3.69 6.98
N MET A 303 -6.38 3.00 6.30
CA MET A 303 -6.34 1.54 6.31
C MET A 303 -5.98 0.97 7.70
N GLU A 304 -5.07 1.61 8.44
CA GLU A 304 -4.71 1.21 9.80
C GLU A 304 -5.90 1.35 10.75
N ILE A 305 -6.68 2.44 10.64
CA ILE A 305 -7.91 2.61 11.43
C ILE A 305 -8.89 1.47 11.15
N VAL A 306 -9.14 1.16 9.88
CA VAL A 306 -10.04 0.05 9.50
C VAL A 306 -9.52 -1.28 10.03
N ALA A 307 -8.21 -1.55 9.94
CA ALA A 307 -7.62 -2.78 10.44
C ALA A 307 -7.69 -2.92 11.97
N LYS A 308 -7.50 -1.83 12.71
CA LYS A 308 -7.66 -1.82 14.17
C LYS A 308 -9.10 -2.04 14.58
N PHE A 309 -10.03 -1.44 13.85
CA PHE A 309 -11.46 -1.68 14.08
C PHE A 309 -11.85 -3.13 13.73
N ALA A 310 -11.29 -3.68 12.66
CA ALA A 310 -11.50 -5.06 12.22
C ALA A 310 -11.13 -6.08 13.30
N ILE A 311 -9.97 -5.97 13.94
CA ILE A 311 -9.56 -6.89 15.00
C ILE A 311 -10.45 -6.76 16.25
N ILE A 312 -10.81 -5.53 16.65
CA ILE A 312 -11.69 -5.30 17.80
C ILE A 312 -13.06 -5.94 17.55
N VAL A 313 -13.68 -5.66 16.41
CA VAL A 313 -14.98 -6.23 16.08
C VAL A 313 -14.90 -7.74 15.94
N SER A 314 -13.86 -8.29 15.32
CA SER A 314 -13.67 -9.74 15.23
C SER A 314 -13.62 -10.41 16.61
N CYS A 315 -12.84 -9.84 17.55
CA CYS A 315 -12.75 -10.36 18.91
C CYS A 315 -14.09 -10.29 19.64
N VAL A 316 -14.80 -9.15 19.58
CA VAL A 316 -16.10 -8.99 20.24
C VAL A 316 -17.15 -9.90 19.62
N PHE A 317 -17.20 -9.98 18.30
CA PHE A 317 -18.15 -10.82 17.57
C PHE A 317 -17.98 -12.30 17.91
N ILE A 318 -16.74 -12.80 17.91
CA ILE A 318 -16.42 -14.17 18.34
C ILE A 318 -16.78 -14.40 19.79
N SER A 319 -16.52 -13.41 20.66
CA SER A 319 -16.85 -13.52 22.09
C SER A 319 -18.35 -13.72 22.34
N GLN A 320 -19.20 -13.27 21.42
CA GLN A 320 -20.65 -13.33 21.56
C GLN A 320 -21.31 -14.49 20.80
N GLN A 321 -20.57 -15.28 20.01
CA GLN A 321 -21.15 -16.48 19.39
C GLN A 321 -21.23 -17.63 20.40
N PHE A 322 -22.40 -18.28 20.49
CA PHE A 322 -22.56 -19.56 21.22
C PHE A 322 -22.17 -20.77 20.37
N LYS A 323 -22.41 -20.74 19.05
CA LYS A 323 -21.99 -21.77 18.08
C LYS A 323 -21.35 -21.13 16.86
N MET A 324 -20.25 -21.72 16.38
CA MET A 324 -19.54 -21.25 15.19
C MET A 324 -20.06 -21.93 13.94
N ASN A 325 -20.95 -21.26 13.22
CA ASN A 325 -21.42 -21.69 11.91
C ASN A 325 -20.40 -21.31 10.81
N TRP A 326 -20.40 -22.04 9.69
CA TRP A 326 -19.50 -21.78 8.54
C TRP A 326 -19.54 -20.32 8.06
N PHE A 327 -20.72 -19.69 8.08
CA PHE A 327 -20.85 -18.27 7.75
C PHE A 327 -20.09 -17.39 8.76
N SER A 328 -20.34 -17.57 10.06
CA SER A 328 -19.69 -16.79 11.12
C SER A 328 -18.16 -16.91 11.05
N LEU A 329 -17.65 -18.13 10.81
CA LEU A 329 -16.23 -18.38 10.61
C LEU A 329 -15.71 -17.65 9.36
N SER A 330 -16.44 -17.69 8.24
CA SER A 330 -16.05 -17.00 7.01
C SER A 330 -15.97 -15.48 7.18
N CYS A 331 -16.91 -14.88 7.92
CA CYS A 331 -16.91 -13.45 8.20
C CYS A 331 -15.72 -13.05 9.09
N VAL A 332 -15.45 -13.84 10.13
CA VAL A 332 -14.30 -13.63 11.02
C VAL A 332 -12.99 -13.73 10.24
N VAL A 333 -12.82 -14.77 9.42
CA VAL A 333 -11.63 -14.93 8.59
C VAL A 333 -11.49 -13.74 7.65
N ALA A 334 -12.57 -13.31 6.98
CA ALA A 334 -12.54 -12.15 6.08
C ALA A 334 -12.08 -10.86 6.81
N ILE A 335 -12.64 -10.55 7.98
CA ILE A 335 -12.26 -9.36 8.75
C ILE A 335 -10.81 -9.46 9.25
N MET A 336 -10.39 -10.63 9.74
CA MET A 336 -9.03 -10.85 10.22
C MET A 336 -7.99 -10.76 9.08
N THR A 337 -8.34 -11.14 7.85
CA THR A 337 -7.42 -10.98 6.70
C THR A 337 -7.07 -9.51 6.43
N LEU A 338 -7.99 -8.56 6.67
CA LEU A 338 -7.71 -7.13 6.56
C LEU A 338 -6.64 -6.69 7.55
N PHE A 339 -6.73 -7.19 8.79
CA PHE A 339 -5.74 -6.90 9.83
C PHE A 339 -4.36 -7.45 9.46
N PHE A 340 -4.28 -8.74 9.09
CA PHE A 340 -3.01 -9.35 8.69
C PHE A 340 -2.41 -8.70 7.44
N LEU A 341 -3.23 -8.28 6.48
CA LEU A 341 -2.78 -7.56 5.30
C LEU A 341 -2.11 -6.23 5.68
N MET A 342 -2.68 -5.47 6.62
CA MET A 342 -2.06 -4.23 7.10
C MET A 342 -0.77 -4.46 7.87
N VAL A 343 -0.72 -5.49 8.71
CA VAL A 343 0.53 -5.91 9.37
C VAL A 343 1.60 -6.26 8.32
N GLY A 344 1.23 -7.00 7.27
CA GLY A 344 2.12 -7.34 6.15
C GLY A 344 2.66 -6.11 5.42
N ILE A 345 1.80 -5.17 5.04
CA ILE A 345 2.20 -3.91 4.38
C ILE A 345 3.14 -3.10 5.27
N ASN A 346 2.80 -2.94 6.55
CA ASN A 346 3.64 -2.22 7.51
C ASN A 346 5.02 -2.88 7.68
N SER A 347 5.09 -4.21 7.67
CA SER A 347 6.36 -4.95 7.74
C SER A 347 7.26 -4.69 6.53
N LEU A 348 6.66 -4.61 5.33
CA LEU A 348 7.37 -4.36 4.08
C LEU A 348 7.90 -2.92 4.04
N ILE A 349 7.08 -1.95 4.46
CA ILE A 349 7.47 -0.55 4.56
C ILE A 349 8.63 -0.36 5.55
N ALA A 350 8.54 -1.00 6.72
CA ALA A 350 9.57 -0.90 7.76
C ALA A 350 10.95 -1.41 7.33
N ALA A 351 11.02 -2.22 6.25
CA ALA A 351 12.29 -2.65 5.69
C ALA A 351 13.05 -1.50 5.03
N LEU A 352 12.37 -0.52 4.40
CA LEU A 352 13.01 0.54 3.62
C LEU A 352 13.97 1.42 4.46
N PRO A 353 13.57 1.99 5.61
CA PRO A 353 14.48 2.75 6.47
C PRO A 353 15.69 1.92 6.95
N SER A 354 15.49 0.61 7.16
CA SER A 354 16.58 -0.27 7.61
C SER A 354 17.67 -0.45 6.55
N TYR A 355 17.32 -0.42 5.26
CA TYR A 355 18.28 -0.45 4.17
C TYR A 355 19.05 0.87 4.05
N ASP A 356 18.36 1.99 4.26
CA ASP A 356 18.98 3.32 4.23
C ASP A 356 20.01 3.48 5.34
N GLN A 357 19.66 3.11 6.57
CA GLN A 357 20.61 3.09 7.70
C GLN A 357 21.83 2.19 7.45
N LYS A 358 21.63 1.00 6.85
CA LYS A 358 22.75 0.12 6.48
C LYS A 358 23.63 0.75 5.41
N CYS A 359 23.03 1.42 4.42
CA CYS A 359 23.75 2.14 3.38
C CYS A 359 24.59 3.27 3.98
N GLY A 360 23.99 4.09 4.84
CA GLY A 360 24.66 5.18 5.57
C GLY A 360 25.83 4.67 6.42
N LYS A 361 25.64 3.61 7.23
CA LYS A 361 26.71 2.99 8.03
C LYS A 361 27.87 2.48 7.17
N LEU A 362 27.56 1.80 6.07
CA LEU A 362 28.57 1.27 5.16
C LEU A 362 29.39 2.39 4.52
N ILE A 363 28.73 3.46 4.13
CA ILE A 363 29.37 4.65 3.58
C ILE A 363 30.24 5.33 4.63
N LEU A 364 29.72 5.55 5.84
CA LEU A 364 30.41 6.22 6.94
C LEU A 364 31.68 5.48 7.33
N TYR A 365 31.60 4.16 7.52
CA TYR A 365 32.75 3.29 7.81
C TYR A 365 33.85 3.44 6.74
N ASN A 366 33.44 3.50 5.48
CA ASN A 366 34.35 3.62 4.35
C ASN A 366 34.98 5.01 4.22
N LEU A 367 34.23 6.07 4.55
CA LEU A 367 34.77 7.43 4.65
C LEU A 367 35.81 7.52 5.76
N ALA A 368 35.49 7.01 6.96
CA ALA A 368 36.40 6.97 8.10
C ALA A 368 37.70 6.21 7.78
N ARG A 369 37.60 5.03 7.15
CA ARG A 369 38.78 4.26 6.71
C ARG A 369 39.62 5.04 5.70
N SER A 370 39.00 5.72 4.74
CA SER A 370 39.72 6.50 3.74
C SER A 370 40.36 7.77 4.32
N GLN A 371 39.78 8.35 5.36
CA GLN A 371 40.37 9.47 6.11
C GLN A 371 41.59 8.98 6.90
N TRP A 372 41.47 7.87 7.63
CA TRP A 372 42.55 7.29 8.43
C TRP A 372 43.81 6.96 7.60
N HIS A 373 43.63 6.29 6.45
CA HIS A 373 44.76 5.98 5.55
C HIS A 373 45.50 7.23 5.07
N ARG A 374 44.80 8.37 4.95
CA ARG A 374 45.39 9.62 4.49
C ARG A 374 46.05 10.43 5.61
N PHE A 375 45.48 10.43 6.81
CA PHE A 375 46.15 10.96 8.00
C PHE A 375 47.54 10.33 8.19
N ARG A 376 47.70 9.05 7.83
CA ARG A 376 49.00 8.36 7.82
C ARG A 376 49.97 8.78 6.70
N MET A 377 49.49 9.41 5.63
CA MET A 377 50.27 9.66 4.41
C MET A 377 50.53 11.15 4.11
N VAL A 378 49.89 12.09 4.81
CA VAL A 378 50.03 13.52 4.50
C VAL A 378 50.96 14.18 5.50
N ASN A 379 52.15 14.54 5.01
CA ASN A 379 53.11 15.42 5.69
C ASN A 379 53.31 16.77 4.95
N GLN A 380 52.40 17.16 4.03
CA GLN A 380 52.58 18.38 3.22
C GLN A 380 51.29 19.20 3.04
N SER A 381 51.37 20.45 3.49
CA SER A 381 50.38 21.52 3.38
C SER A 381 50.44 22.19 2.00
N THR A 382 49.54 21.81 1.09
CA THR A 382 49.35 22.49 -0.21
C THR A 382 47.88 22.88 -0.40
N ASN A 383 47.58 23.89 -1.22
CA ASN A 383 46.20 24.34 -1.52
C ASN A 383 45.27 23.22 -2.04
N ALA A 384 45.83 22.18 -2.67
CA ALA A 384 45.08 20.99 -3.06
C ALA A 384 44.49 20.23 -1.86
N SER A 385 45.19 20.23 -0.72
CA SER A 385 44.70 19.62 0.53
C SER A 385 43.45 20.32 1.08
N LEU A 386 43.36 21.66 0.96
CA LEU A 386 42.19 22.46 1.39
C LEU A 386 40.91 22.14 0.58
N LEU A 387 41.03 22.05 -0.75
CA LEU A 387 39.90 21.68 -1.62
C LEU A 387 39.40 20.26 -1.35
N LEU A 388 40.32 19.35 -1.02
CA LEU A 388 39.99 17.98 -0.64
C LEU A 388 39.32 17.95 0.73
N TRP A 389 39.85 18.67 1.73
CA TRP A 389 39.22 18.82 3.04
C TRP A 389 37.78 19.32 2.94
N ARG A 390 37.52 20.33 2.12
CA ARG A 390 36.16 20.82 1.85
C ARG A 390 35.24 19.74 1.28
N HIS A 391 35.74 18.90 0.38
CA HIS A 391 34.98 17.78 -0.17
C HIS A 391 34.69 16.71 0.90
N TRP A 392 35.66 16.38 1.74
CA TRP A 392 35.49 15.41 2.84
C TRP A 392 34.51 15.89 3.90
N ILE A 393 34.60 17.16 4.31
CA ILE A 393 33.65 17.78 5.23
C ILE A 393 32.25 17.72 4.64
N LYS A 394 32.08 18.08 3.36
CA LYS A 394 30.78 17.99 2.67
C LYS A 394 30.23 16.56 2.61
N SER A 395 31.07 15.57 2.29
CA SER A 395 30.66 14.17 2.24
C SER A 395 30.33 13.60 3.62
N ASN A 396 31.10 13.94 4.66
CA ASN A 396 30.79 13.55 6.03
C ASN A 396 29.47 14.16 6.51
N LEU A 397 29.27 15.45 6.28
CA LEU A 397 28.03 16.14 6.62
C LEU A 397 26.84 15.51 5.89
N PHE A 398 26.97 15.23 4.59
CA PHE A 398 25.94 14.55 3.83
C PHE A 398 25.59 13.17 4.41
N VAL A 399 26.58 12.39 4.83
CA VAL A 399 26.36 11.04 5.37
C VAL A 399 25.74 11.09 6.76
N GLN A 400 26.11 12.07 7.59
CA GLN A 400 25.42 12.34 8.85
C GLN A 400 23.95 12.69 8.59
N THR A 401 23.68 13.62 7.65
CA THR A 401 22.32 13.95 7.23
C THR A 401 21.58 12.74 6.68
N MET A 402 22.25 11.87 5.92
CA MET A 402 21.68 10.64 5.40
C MET A 402 21.31 9.67 6.52
N THR A 403 22.13 9.52 7.56
CA THR A 403 21.82 8.62 8.68
C THR A 403 20.75 9.16 9.62
N GLU A 404 20.58 10.48 9.68
CA GLU A 404 19.61 11.17 10.53
C GLU A 404 18.29 11.46 9.82
N ASN A 405 18.24 11.36 8.48
CA ASN A 405 17.01 11.63 7.75
C ASN A 405 15.95 10.54 7.99
N HIS A 406 14.68 10.94 7.86
CA HIS A 406 13.57 10.01 7.88
C HIS A 406 13.31 9.46 6.47
N PHE A 407 14.24 8.66 5.93
CA PHE A 407 14.07 7.97 4.65
C PHE A 407 13.04 6.83 4.78
N GLY A 408 11.79 7.08 4.40
CA GLY A 408 10.74 6.08 4.45
C GLY A 408 9.33 6.66 4.42
N PHE A 409 8.39 5.90 4.97
CA PHE A 409 6.97 6.26 4.99
C PHE A 409 6.47 6.49 6.42
N THR A 410 5.50 7.39 6.56
CA THR A 410 4.76 7.64 7.79
C THR A 410 3.36 7.05 7.71
N CYS A 411 2.76 6.69 8.84
CA CYS A 411 1.34 6.38 8.92
C CYS A 411 0.59 7.67 9.31
N GLY A 412 0.16 8.44 8.30
CA GLY A 412 -0.35 9.80 8.47
C GLY A 412 0.65 10.69 9.22
N GLN A 413 0.15 11.39 10.24
CA GLN A 413 0.96 12.18 11.19
C GLN A 413 1.31 11.42 12.48
N LEU A 414 0.87 10.16 12.63
CA LEU A 414 0.96 9.44 13.89
C LEU A 414 2.38 8.98 14.20
N PHE A 415 3.02 8.29 13.26
CA PHE A 415 4.37 7.75 13.47
C PHE A 415 5.08 7.45 12.15
N PHE A 416 6.41 7.44 12.23
CA PHE A 416 7.30 6.96 11.16
C PHE A 416 7.43 5.43 11.23
N ILE A 417 7.20 4.76 10.10
CA ILE A 417 7.12 3.29 10.05
C ILE A 417 8.54 2.71 10.06
N THR A 418 8.99 2.32 11.25
CA THR A 418 10.29 1.68 11.48
C THR A 418 10.11 0.25 11.94
N LYS A 419 11.17 -0.55 11.88
CA LYS A 419 11.15 -1.94 12.37
C LYS A 419 10.75 -2.02 13.86
N SER A 420 11.22 -1.08 14.69
CA SER A 420 10.87 -1.01 16.12
C SER A 420 9.40 -0.65 16.33
N LYS A 421 8.87 0.35 15.62
CA LYS A 421 7.45 0.70 15.70
C LYS A 421 6.53 -0.40 15.18
N TYR A 422 6.94 -1.10 14.12
CA TYR A 422 6.25 -2.30 13.66
C TYR A 422 6.17 -3.38 14.75
N THR A 423 7.30 -3.70 15.41
CA THR A 423 7.31 -4.70 16.50
C THR A 423 6.46 -4.25 17.68
N GLU A 424 6.48 -2.98 18.03
CA GLU A 424 5.64 -2.40 19.09
C GLU A 424 4.14 -2.55 18.77
N ILE A 425 3.73 -2.21 17.54
CA ILE A 425 2.34 -2.36 17.09
C ILE A 425 1.89 -3.82 17.12
N LEU A 426 2.76 -4.75 16.70
CA LEU A 426 2.47 -6.18 16.73
C LEU A 426 2.32 -6.68 18.17
N LEU A 427 3.20 -6.27 19.08
CA LEU A 427 3.13 -6.62 20.50
C LEU A 427 1.87 -6.06 21.16
N LEU A 428 1.46 -4.83 20.84
CA LEU A 428 0.22 -4.23 21.36
C LEU A 428 -1.03 -4.97 20.91
N ASN A 429 -0.99 -5.62 19.73
CA ASN A 429 -2.10 -6.43 19.23
C ASN A 429 -2.06 -7.88 19.71
N LEU A 430 -0.95 -8.32 20.33
CA LEU A 430 -0.75 -9.71 20.76
C LEU A 430 -1.81 -10.17 21.77
N PRO A 431 -2.24 -9.37 22.78
CA PRO A 431 -3.33 -9.76 23.68
C PRO A 431 -4.64 -10.06 22.94
N LEU A 432 -4.98 -9.30 21.90
CA LEU A 432 -6.19 -9.52 21.09
C LEU A 432 -6.06 -10.80 20.26
N ILE A 433 -4.87 -11.07 19.72
CA ILE A 433 -4.58 -12.33 19.01
C ILE A 433 -4.67 -13.53 19.96
N LEU A 434 -4.18 -13.40 21.20
CA LEU A 434 -4.29 -14.46 22.22
C LEU A 434 -5.73 -14.70 22.66
N LEU A 435 -6.53 -13.65 22.83
CA LEU A 435 -7.96 -13.78 23.14
C LEU A 435 -8.71 -14.50 22.00
N PHE A 436 -8.38 -14.18 20.75
CA PHE A 436 -8.88 -14.86 19.56
C PHE A 436 -8.51 -16.35 19.55
N TYR A 437 -7.23 -16.65 19.75
CA TYR A 437 -6.73 -18.03 19.78
C TYR A 437 -7.35 -18.84 20.93
N LYS A 438 -7.42 -18.28 22.14
CA LYS A 438 -8.01 -18.94 23.31
C LYS A 438 -9.45 -19.35 23.03
N LYS A 439 -10.26 -18.45 22.46
CA LYS A 439 -11.66 -18.80 22.19
C LYS A 439 -11.78 -19.85 21.10
N ILE A 440 -11.08 -19.73 19.97
CA ILE A 440 -11.23 -20.71 18.87
C ILE A 440 -10.67 -22.10 19.20
N CYS A 441 -9.54 -22.17 19.93
CA CYS A 441 -8.86 -23.45 20.19
C CYS A 441 -9.23 -24.09 21.54
N LEU A 442 -9.77 -23.34 22.50
CA LEU A 442 -10.10 -23.84 23.84
C LEU A 442 -11.59 -23.75 24.19
N SER A 443 -12.46 -23.25 23.30
CA SER A 443 -13.91 -23.47 23.46
C SER A 443 -14.28 -24.82 22.84
N PRO A 444 -14.77 -25.80 23.64
CA PRO A 444 -15.25 -27.09 23.12
C PRO A 444 -16.48 -26.96 22.23
#